data_AF-A0A352T0E3-F1
#
_entry.id   AF-A0A352T0E3-F1
#
_cell.length_a   1.000
_cell.length_b   1.000
_cell.length_c   1.000
_cell.angle_alpha   90.00
_cell.angle_beta   90.00
_cell.angle_gamma   90.00
#
_symmetry.space_group_name_H-M   'P 1'
#
loop_
_entity.id
_entity.type
_entity.pdbx_description
1 polymer ?
#
loop_
_entity_poly.entity_id
_entity_poly.type
_entity_poly.pdbx_seq_one_letter_code
_entity_poly.pdbx_strand_id
1 'polypeptide(L)'
;YSFPSGHAMNNATLYTMLILLINRYVRNTPLKLTLSSICVALAVMIGCSRIYLGVHYAGDVLGGWLLGFALSVIIYSMWENKLQD
;
A
#
# COMPACT_ATOMS: atom_id res chain seq x y z
N TYR A 1 -10.81 -3.46 -20.51
CA TYR A 1 -10.50 -2.63 -19.34
C TYR A 1 -11.04 -3.34 -18.11
N SER A 2 -10.17 -3.97 -17.33
CA SER A 2 -10.56 -4.69 -16.10
C SER A 2 -10.37 -3.76 -14.92
N PHE A 3 -11.46 -3.14 -14.50
CA PHE A 3 -11.50 -2.34 -13.28
C PHE A 3 -11.80 -3.27 -12.10
N PRO A 4 -11.03 -3.22 -10.98
CA PRO A 4 -9.84 -2.40 -10.72
C PRO A 4 -8.54 -3.04 -11.22
N SER A 5 -7.45 -2.26 -11.30
CA SER A 5 -6.13 -2.78 -11.68
C SER A 5 -5.56 -3.69 -10.59
N GLY A 6 -5.51 -5.00 -10.84
CA GLY A 6 -4.92 -5.97 -9.90
C GLY A 6 -3.46 -5.67 -9.56
N HIS A 7 -2.68 -5.11 -10.50
CA HIS A 7 -1.31 -4.69 -10.21
C HIS A 7 -1.23 -3.43 -9.33
N ALA A 8 -2.17 -2.48 -9.46
CA ALA A 8 -2.22 -1.33 -8.56
C ALA A 8 -2.66 -1.77 -7.15
N MET A 9 -3.66 -2.64 -7.07
CA MET A 9 -4.16 -3.19 -5.81
C MET A 9 -3.07 -3.99 -5.07
N ASN A 10 -2.37 -4.91 -5.75
CA ASN A 10 -1.38 -5.77 -5.09
C ASN A 10 -0.17 -4.97 -4.56
N ASN A 11 0.29 -3.97 -5.33
CA ASN A 11 1.35 -3.07 -4.87
C ASN A 11 0.90 -2.21 -3.69
N ALA A 12 -0.31 -1.65 -3.74
CA ALA A 12 -0.84 -0.87 -2.63
C ALA A 12 -0.94 -1.69 -1.33
N THR A 13 -1.43 -2.92 -1.42
CA THR A 13 -1.50 -3.84 -0.26
C THR A 13 -0.12 -4.16 0.29
N LEU A 14 0.85 -4.52 -0.57
CA LEU A 14 2.21 -4.84 -0.14
C LEU A 14 2.89 -3.67 0.56
N TYR A 15 2.93 -2.49 -0.08
CA TYR A 15 3.62 -1.33 0.49
C TYR A 15 2.94 -0.82 1.75
N THR A 16 1.60 -0.87 1.83
CA THR A 16 0.88 -0.49 3.06
C THR A 16 1.20 -1.44 4.21
N MET A 17 1.20 -2.75 3.97
CA MET A 17 1.59 -3.74 4.97
C MET A 17 3.03 -3.57 5.46
N LEU A 18 3.97 -3.32 4.54
CA LEU A 18 5.36 -3.01 4.88
C LEU A 18 5.44 -1.79 5.80
N ILE A 19 4.73 -0.70 5.49
CA ILE A 19 4.68 0.51 6.32
C ILE A 19 4.14 0.20 7.73
N LEU A 20 3.09 -0.62 7.84
CA LEU A 20 2.51 -1.00 9.14
C LEU A 20 3.49 -1.83 9.97
N LEU A 21 4.18 -2.80 9.35
CA LEU A 21 5.21 -3.61 10.02
C LEU A 21 6.42 -2.77 10.44
N ILE A 22 6.90 -1.87 9.57
CA ILE A 22 7.98 -0.94 9.90
C ILE A 22 7.57 -0.09 11.11
N ASN A 23 6.35 0.44 11.12
CA ASN A 23 5.84 1.22 12.25
C ASN A 23 5.76 0.42 13.56
N ARG A 24 5.49 -0.87 13.48
CA ARG A 24 5.37 -1.77 14.64
C ARG A 24 6.73 -2.18 15.21
N TYR A 25 7.68 -2.56 14.36
CA TYR A 25 8.95 -3.17 14.78
C TYR A 25 10.12 -2.19 14.83
N VAL A 26 10.11 -1.11 14.05
CA VAL A 26 11.19 -0.12 14.03
C VAL A 26 10.92 0.97 15.07
N ARG A 27 11.71 0.96 16.15
CA ARG A 27 11.68 2.02 17.19
C ARG A 27 12.37 3.31 16.76
N ASN A 28 13.30 3.24 15.79
CA ASN A 28 14.02 4.41 15.29
C ASN A 28 13.13 5.26 14.38
N THR A 29 12.62 6.38 14.92
CA THR A 29 11.79 7.37 14.21
C THR A 29 12.36 7.84 12.86
N PRO A 30 13.65 8.20 12.72
CA PRO A 30 14.16 8.63 11.42
C PRO A 30 14.12 7.49 10.41
N LEU A 31 14.58 6.29 10.78
CA LEU A 31 14.58 5.11 9.89
C LEU A 31 13.17 4.71 9.47
N LYS A 32 12.20 4.80 10.40
CA LYS A 32 10.77 4.59 10.15
C LYS A 32 10.22 5.54 9.10
N LEU A 33 10.54 6.83 9.20
CA LEU A 33 10.11 7.86 8.25
C LEU A 33 10.73 7.63 6.87
N THR A 34 12.03 7.32 6.80
CA THR A 34 12.72 7.08 5.52
C THR A 34 12.16 5.85 4.80
N LEU A 35 11.95 4.74 5.52
CA LEU A 35 11.40 3.53 4.91
C LEU A 35 9.94 3.73 4.47
N SER A 36 9.15 4.48 5.28
CA SER A 36 7.77 4.79 4.91
C SER A 36 7.68 5.68 3.67
N SER A 37 8.54 6.70 3.57
CA SER A 37 8.56 7.58 2.39
C SER A 37 8.99 6.85 1.13
N ILE A 38 9.95 5.92 1.22
CA ILE A 38 10.36 5.05 0.11
C ILE A 38 9.18 4.19 -0.37
N CYS A 39 8.43 3.57 0.55
CA CYS A 39 7.27 2.75 0.20
C CYS A 39 6.18 3.55 -0.52
N VAL A 40 5.88 4.76 -0.04
CA VAL A 40 4.92 5.67 -0.69
C VAL A 40 5.42 6.08 -2.07
N ALA A 41 6.70 6.44 -2.21
CA ALA A 41 7.28 6.82 -3.49
C ALA A 41 7.18 5.68 -4.51
N LEU A 42 7.48 4.44 -4.10
CA LEU A 42 7.36 3.27 -4.96
C LEU A 42 5.91 3.02 -5.40
N ALA A 43 4.95 3.10 -4.47
CA ALA A 43 3.53 2.93 -4.79
C ALA A 43 3.04 3.97 -5.84
N VAL A 44 3.46 5.24 -5.67
CA VAL A 44 3.16 6.31 -6.63
C VAL A 44 3.82 6.05 -7.98
N MET A 45 5.11 5.67 -8.00
CA MET A 45 5.85 5.43 -9.24
C MET A 45 5.25 4.29 -10.05
N ILE A 46 4.78 3.24 -9.38
CA ILE A 46 4.10 2.11 -10.03
C ILE A 46 2.72 2.50 -10.55
N GLY A 47 1.95 3.30 -9.79
CA GLY A 47 0.69 3.86 -10.26
C GLY A 47 0.88 4.73 -11.51
N CYS A 48 1.87 5.62 -11.50
CA CYS A 48 2.24 6.45 -12.65
C CYS A 48 2.66 5.61 -13.86
N SER A 49 3.41 4.52 -13.68
CA SER A 49 3.78 3.61 -14.77
C SER A 49 2.54 2.99 -15.44
N ARG A 50 1.48 2.68 -14.68
CA ARG A 50 0.23 2.14 -15.22
C ARG A 50 -0.61 3.15 -15.98
N ILE A 51 -0.57 4.42 -15.57
CA ILE A 51 -1.19 5.53 -16.31
C ILE A 51 -0.39 5.81 -17.59
N TYR A 52 0.94 5.84 -17.50
CA TYR A 52 1.84 6.11 -18.63
C TYR A 52 1.73 5.08 -19.74
N LEU A 53 1.58 3.80 -19.40
CA LEU A 53 1.34 2.72 -20.36
C LEU A 53 -0.04 2.80 -21.05
N GLY A 54 -0.91 3.74 -20.65
CA GLY A 54 -2.25 3.92 -21.22
C GLY A 54 -3.21 2.77 -20.94
N VAL A 55 -2.82 1.80 -20.11
CA VAL A 55 -3.59 0.58 -19.83
C VAL A 55 -4.67 0.80 -18.77
N HIS A 56 -4.54 1.84 -17.96
CA HIS A 56 -5.45 2.15 -16.85
C HIS A 56 -5.69 3.65 -16.73
N TYR A 57 -6.92 4.02 -16.41
CA TYR A 57 -7.26 5.39 -16.05
C TYR A 57 -6.75 5.72 -14.64
N ALA A 58 -6.55 7.01 -14.36
CA ALA A 58 -6.15 7.47 -13.02
C ALA A 58 -7.13 7.01 -11.92
N GLY A 59 -8.42 6.89 -12.26
CA GLY A 59 -9.45 6.35 -11.36
C GLY A 59 -9.19 4.89 -10.94
N ASP A 60 -8.72 4.04 -11.86
CA ASP A 60 -8.41 2.62 -11.59
C ASP A 60 -7.27 2.48 -10.58
N VAL A 61 -6.28 3.38 -10.67
CA VAL A 61 -5.13 3.43 -9.77
C VAL A 61 -5.53 3.91 -8.39
N LEU A 62 -6.31 4.99 -8.31
CA LEU A 62 -6.83 5.52 -7.04
C LEU A 62 -7.73 4.51 -6.32
N GLY A 63 -8.63 3.85 -7.06
CA GLY A 63 -9.49 2.80 -6.52
C GLY A 63 -8.68 1.60 -6.00
N GLY A 64 -7.64 1.18 -6.73
CA GLY A 64 -6.72 0.14 -6.31
C GLY A 64 -5.92 0.51 -5.05
N TRP A 65 -5.49 1.77 -4.93
CA TRP A 65 -4.80 2.28 -3.75
C TRP A 65 -5.69 2.30 -2.51
N LEU A 66 -6.91 2.82 -2.64
CA LEU A 66 -7.88 2.87 -1.54
C LEU A 66 -8.25 1.47 -1.05
N LEU A 67 -8.54 0.54 -1.96
CA LEU A 67 -8.86 -0.85 -1.61
C LEU A 67 -7.68 -1.56 -0.96
N GLY A 68 -6.47 -1.41 -1.51
CA GLY A 68 -5.26 -2.01 -0.95
C GLY A 68 -4.95 -1.47 0.45
N PHE A 69 -5.14 -0.17 0.67
CA PHE A 69 -5.00 0.46 1.98
C PHE A 69 -6.03 -0.07 2.98
N ALA A 70 -7.32 -0.04 2.62
CA ALA A 70 -8.40 -0.48 3.48
C ALA A 70 -8.25 -1.96 3.90
N LEU A 71 -7.97 -2.86 2.95
CA LEU A 71 -7.72 -4.26 3.25
C LEU A 71 -6.52 -4.46 4.16
N SER A 72 -5.45 -3.70 3.92
CA SER A 72 -4.24 -3.83 4.74
C SER A 72 -4.49 -3.41 6.19
N VAL A 73 -5.20 -2.30 6.40
CA VAL A 73 -5.56 -1.83 7.75
C VAL A 73 -6.48 -2.83 8.45
N ILE A 74 -7.47 -3.39 7.76
CA ILE A 74 -8.39 -4.39 8.32
C ILE A 74 -7.61 -5.64 8.75
N ILE A 75 -6.77 -6.20 7.88
CA ILE A 75 -5.99 -7.41 8.18
C ILE A 75 -5.04 -7.15 9.35
N TYR A 76 -4.36 -6.00 9.35
CA TYR A 76 -3.45 -5.63 10.42
C TYR A 76 -4.17 -5.49 11.77
N SER A 77 -5.34 -4.83 11.78
CA SER A 77 -6.16 -4.69 12.99
C SER A 77 -6.69 -6.04 13.49
N MET A 78 -7.14 -6.91 12.60
CA MET A 78 -7.55 -8.28 12.97
C MET A 78 -6.39 -9.08 13.55
N TRP A 79 -5.19 -8.95 12.97
CA TRP A 79 -3.99 -9.61 13.47
C TRP A 79 -3.58 -9.08 14.85
N GLU A 80 -3.66 -7.77 15.06
CA GLU A 80 -3.34 -7.13 16.33
C GLU A 80 -4.32 -7.55 17.45
N ASN A 81 -5.62 -7.59 17.16
CA ASN A 81 -6.63 -8.08 18.11
C ASN A 81 -6.35 -9.54 18.53
N LYS A 82 -5.98 -10.40 17.57
CA LYS A 82 -5.70 -11.81 17.83
C LYS A 82 -4.40 -12.07 18.61
N LEU A 83 -3.50 -11.09 18.68
CA LEU A 83 -2.30 -11.15 19.51
C LEU A 83 -2.54 -10.71 20.96
N GLN A 84 -3.68 -10.08 21.24
CA GLN A 84 -4.05 -9.62 22.58
C GLN A 84 -4.92 -10.64 23.34
N ASP A 85 -5.50 -11.61 22.64
CA ASP A 85 -6.20 -12.79 23.20
C ASP A 85 -5.22 -13.92 23.57
#